data_AF-A0AAD8F0Y4-F1
#
_entry.id   AF-A0AAD8F0Y4-F1
#
_cell.length_a   1.000
_cell.length_b   1.000
_cell.length_c   1.000
_cell.angle_alpha   90.00
_cell.angle_beta   90.00
_cell.angle_gamma   90.00
#
_symmetry.space_group_name_H-M   'P 1'
#
loop_
_entity.id
_entity.type
_entity.pdbx_description
1 polymer ?
#
loop_
_entity_poly.entity_id
_entity_poly.type
_entity_poly.pdbx_seq_one_letter_code
_entity_poly.pdbx_strand_id
1 'polypeptide(L)'
;MIRYLKRSVVQATGALSRMVVKEQSHYIIPRGRTFSVQYSLPKLPVPQLEQTLKKYLETCRPLLTDDQYKATEQIVHEFQITEGPVLQKLLEERAAKHLNWLSDWWKHVAYLDCRDPIVVNVNPGMVLPRQTYRGQKEQLAFAAKFICGVLDYKVMLDEQTVPVETLGGKPLCMVQYYQLLTACRIPGIKSDTHVFISPYDPDKPRHINVIHKNHVSFPGHVLDL
;
A
#
# COMPACT_ATOMS: atom_id res chain seq x y z
N MET A 1 -47.58 9.16 -13.97
CA MET A 1 -47.11 10.57 -14.04
C MET A 1 -45.62 10.57 -13.72
N ILE A 2 -44.79 10.23 -14.72
CA ILE A 2 -43.33 10.15 -14.64
C ILE A 2 -42.82 11.50 -15.14
N ARG A 3 -42.02 12.25 -14.36
CA ARG A 3 -41.15 13.32 -14.87
C ARG A 3 -40.16 13.85 -13.82
N TYR A 4 -38.88 13.82 -14.21
CA TYR A 4 -37.74 14.66 -13.81
C TYR A 4 -37.14 14.55 -12.40
N LEU A 5 -35.95 13.92 -12.34
CA LEU A 5 -34.71 14.46 -11.75
C LEU A 5 -33.50 13.67 -12.31
N LYS A 6 -33.27 13.78 -13.63
CA LYS A 6 -31.99 13.41 -14.27
C LYS A 6 -31.24 14.70 -14.58
N ARG A 7 -30.35 15.19 -13.71
CA ARG A 7 -29.28 16.12 -14.14
C ARG A 7 -28.06 16.40 -13.25
N SER A 8 -27.86 15.73 -12.10
CA SER A 8 -26.65 16.04 -11.28
C SER A 8 -25.61 14.92 -11.12
N VAL A 9 -25.77 13.76 -11.77
CA VAL A 9 -24.79 12.66 -11.66
C VAL A 9 -23.73 12.67 -12.77
N VAL A 10 -23.93 13.46 -13.85
CA VAL A 10 -23.08 13.41 -15.05
C VAL A 10 -21.85 14.34 -14.97
N GLN A 11 -21.76 15.24 -13.98
CA GLN A 11 -20.57 16.10 -13.82
C GLN A 11 -19.48 15.50 -12.90
N ALA A 12 -19.79 14.48 -12.10
CA ALA A 12 -18.79 13.81 -11.26
C ALA A 12 -17.91 12.82 -12.03
N THR A 13 -18.39 12.29 -13.16
CA THR A 13 -17.64 11.32 -13.98
C THR A 13 -16.49 11.96 -14.75
N GLY A 14 -16.60 13.24 -15.12
CA GLY A 14 -15.54 13.99 -15.82
C GLY A 14 -14.34 14.34 -14.94
N ALA A 15 -14.57 14.61 -13.64
CA ALA A 15 -13.50 14.90 -12.68
C ALA A 15 -12.71 13.64 -12.29
N LEU A 16 -13.41 12.51 -12.12
CA LEU A 16 -12.78 11.22 -11.82
C LEU A 16 -11.96 10.67 -13.00
N SER A 17 -12.36 10.94 -14.24
CA SER A 17 -11.59 10.54 -15.44
C SER A 17 -10.25 11.25 -15.58
N ARG A 18 -10.08 12.45 -15.00
CA ARG A 18 -8.77 13.14 -14.93
C ARG A 18 -7.88 12.65 -13.79
N MET A 19 -8.45 11.94 -12.81
CA MET A 19 -7.73 11.36 -11.66
C MET A 19 -7.23 9.93 -11.91
N VAL A 20 -7.43 9.38 -13.11
CA VAL A 20 -6.68 8.19 -13.54
C VAL A 20 -5.27 8.65 -13.88
N VAL A 21 -4.51 8.92 -12.82
CA VAL A 21 -3.08 9.18 -12.88
C VAL A 21 -2.45 7.92 -13.43
N LYS A 22 -1.88 8.01 -14.63
CA LYS A 22 -1.02 6.98 -15.21
C LYS A 22 -0.06 6.51 -14.12
N GLU A 23 0.12 5.20 -14.00
CA GLU A 23 1.06 4.53 -13.11
C GLU A 23 2.50 4.95 -13.46
N GLN A 24 2.82 6.19 -13.15
CA GLN A 24 4.15 6.75 -13.21
C GLN A 24 4.74 6.45 -11.86
N SER A 25 5.83 5.68 -11.86
CA SER A 25 6.78 5.60 -10.78
C SER A 25 7.18 7.01 -10.36
N HIS A 26 6.43 7.61 -9.44
CA HIS A 26 6.73 8.92 -8.89
C HIS A 26 7.92 8.72 -7.95
N TYR A 27 9.12 8.87 -8.53
CA TYR A 27 10.36 8.97 -7.79
C TYR A 27 10.18 10.04 -6.73
N ILE A 28 10.13 9.62 -5.47
CA ILE A 28 10.23 10.54 -4.35
C ILE A 28 11.55 11.27 -4.52
N ILE A 29 11.52 12.59 -4.69
CA ILE A 29 12.72 13.41 -4.79
C ILE A 29 13.29 13.54 -3.39
N PRO A 30 14.42 12.90 -3.04
CA PRO A 30 14.96 13.00 -1.70
C PRO A 30 15.56 14.40 -1.51
N ARG A 31 14.97 15.17 -0.60
CA ARG A 31 15.42 16.52 -0.22
C ARG A 31 15.74 16.62 1.27
N GLY A 32 15.35 15.65 2.07
CA GLY A 32 15.51 15.63 3.51
C GLY A 32 15.91 14.27 4.07
N ARG A 33 15.95 14.20 5.41
CA ARG A 33 16.48 13.07 6.16
C ARG A 33 15.73 11.77 5.84
N THR A 34 14.41 11.81 5.68
CA THR A 34 13.57 10.62 5.51
C THR A 34 14.00 9.72 4.34
N PHE A 35 14.49 10.27 3.24
CA PHE A 35 14.92 9.49 2.06
C PHE A 35 16.39 9.54 1.75
N SER A 36 17.18 10.05 2.70
CA SER A 36 18.64 10.16 2.56
C SER A 36 19.32 8.85 2.17
N VAL A 37 18.72 7.71 2.54
CA VAL A 37 19.24 6.36 2.27
C VAL A 37 18.56 5.63 1.10
N GLN A 38 17.51 6.18 0.50
CA GLN A 38 16.61 5.41 -0.38
C GLN A 38 17.31 4.86 -1.63
N TYR A 39 18.30 5.59 -2.16
CA TYR A 39 19.11 5.15 -3.30
C TYR A 39 20.30 4.26 -2.92
N SER A 40 20.67 4.18 -1.63
CA SER A 40 21.72 3.28 -1.13
C SER A 40 21.21 1.93 -0.67
N LEU A 41 19.89 1.73 -0.62
CA LEU A 41 19.32 0.46 -0.21
C LEU A 41 19.61 -0.64 -1.23
N PRO A 42 19.93 -1.87 -0.78
CA PRO A 42 20.10 -2.99 -1.69
C PRO A 42 18.78 -3.30 -2.40
N LYS A 43 18.86 -3.69 -3.67
CA LYS A 43 17.70 -4.23 -4.40
C LYS A 43 17.23 -5.53 -3.75
N LEU A 44 15.95 -5.83 -3.89
CA LEU A 44 15.40 -7.12 -3.48
C LEU A 44 16.09 -8.25 -4.28
N PRO A 45 16.79 -9.19 -3.64
CA PRO A 45 17.49 -10.26 -4.35
C PRO A 45 16.49 -11.25 -4.95
N VAL A 46 16.96 -12.03 -5.93
CA VAL A 46 16.29 -13.26 -6.37
C VAL A 46 17.04 -14.42 -5.70
N PRO A 47 16.40 -15.20 -4.80
CA PRO A 47 17.02 -16.37 -4.19
C PRO A 47 17.40 -17.42 -5.24
N GLN A 48 18.39 -18.25 -4.95
CA GLN A 48 18.72 -19.38 -5.81
C GLN A 48 17.53 -20.36 -5.88
N LEU A 49 17.26 -20.88 -7.08
CA LEU A 49 16.16 -21.82 -7.31
C LEU A 49 16.27 -23.05 -6.39
N GLU A 50 17.43 -23.72 -6.37
CA GLU A 50 17.66 -24.91 -5.55
C GLU A 50 17.41 -24.65 -4.05
N GLN A 51 17.89 -23.52 -3.52
CA GLN A 51 17.65 -23.14 -2.13
C GLN A 51 16.17 -22.92 -1.84
N THR A 52 15.44 -22.35 -2.79
CA THR A 52 13.99 -22.11 -2.67
C THR A 52 13.20 -23.42 -2.70
N LEU A 53 13.53 -24.31 -3.63
CA LEU A 53 12.87 -25.62 -3.77
C LEU A 53 13.14 -26.53 -2.57
N LYS A 54 14.37 -26.52 -2.04
CA LYS A 54 14.72 -27.25 -0.82
C LYS A 54 13.89 -26.77 0.37
N LYS A 55 13.84 -25.45 0.61
CA LYS A 55 13.04 -24.86 1.69
C LYS A 55 11.54 -25.15 1.49
N TYR A 56 11.05 -25.11 0.25
CA TYR A 56 9.67 -25.47 -0.06
C TYR A 56 9.34 -26.89 0.40
N LEU A 57 10.16 -27.89 0.04
CA LEU A 57 9.98 -29.26 0.50
C LEU A 57 10.05 -29.38 2.03
N GLU A 58 11.02 -28.73 2.68
CA GLU A 58 11.10 -28.67 4.15
C GLU A 58 9.82 -28.11 4.78
N THR A 59 9.21 -27.07 4.20
CA THR A 59 7.96 -26.48 4.69
C THR A 59 6.73 -27.34 4.40
N CYS A 60 6.72 -28.11 3.31
CA CYS A 60 5.64 -29.03 2.96
C CYS A 60 5.65 -30.27 3.84
N ARG A 61 6.83 -30.74 4.26
CA ARG A 61 6.99 -32.00 4.98
C ARG A 61 6.03 -32.21 6.16
N PRO A 62 5.83 -31.26 7.09
CA PRO A 62 4.91 -31.45 8.22
C PRO A 62 3.42 -31.39 7.83
N LEU A 63 3.08 -31.01 6.60
CA LEU A 63 1.70 -30.83 6.13
C LEU A 63 1.19 -32.00 5.28
N LEU A 64 2.09 -32.91 4.86
CA LEU A 64 1.81 -33.95 3.89
C LEU A 64 2.00 -35.35 4.49
N THR A 65 1.21 -36.32 4.00
CA THR A 65 1.52 -37.73 4.24
C THR A 65 2.77 -38.15 3.47
N ASP A 66 3.32 -39.33 3.78
CA ASP A 66 4.53 -39.83 3.09
C ASP A 66 4.33 -39.98 1.58
N ASP A 67 3.19 -40.53 1.14
CA ASP A 67 2.89 -40.69 -0.28
C ASP A 67 2.73 -39.34 -0.99
N GLN A 68 2.07 -38.37 -0.35
CA GLN A 68 1.90 -37.01 -0.89
C GLN A 68 3.25 -36.27 -0.97
N TYR A 69 4.08 -36.41 0.06
CA TYR A 69 5.41 -35.81 0.09
C TYR A 69 6.29 -36.39 -1.01
N LYS A 70 6.30 -37.72 -1.18
CA LYS A 70 7.04 -38.40 -2.25
C LYS A 70 6.60 -37.94 -3.64
N ALA A 71 5.29 -37.79 -3.86
CA ALA A 71 4.77 -37.22 -5.11
C ALA A 71 5.22 -35.77 -5.31
N THR A 72 5.24 -34.96 -4.24
CA THR A 72 5.71 -33.57 -4.28
C THR A 72 7.20 -33.48 -4.60
N GLU A 73 8.03 -34.36 -4.03
CA GLU A 73 9.45 -34.43 -4.34
C GLU A 73 9.70 -34.72 -5.82
N GLN A 74 8.92 -35.63 -6.43
CA GLN A 74 9.01 -35.93 -7.86
C GLN A 74 8.69 -34.69 -8.71
N ILE A 75 7.61 -33.98 -8.40
CA ILE A 75 7.21 -32.76 -9.10
C ILE A 75 8.28 -31.68 -8.97
N VAL A 76 8.80 -31.47 -7.76
CA VAL A 76 9.84 -30.46 -7.49
C VAL A 76 11.13 -30.80 -8.23
N HIS A 77 11.52 -32.08 -8.26
CA HIS A 77 12.69 -32.52 -9.00
C HIS A 77 12.52 -32.32 -10.50
N GLU A 78 11.37 -32.70 -11.07
CA GLU A 78 11.06 -32.45 -12.48
C GLU A 78 11.17 -30.95 -12.79
N PHE A 79 10.46 -30.11 -12.04
CA PHE A 79 10.51 -28.66 -12.21
C PHE A 79 11.93 -28.09 -12.12
N GLN A 80 12.77 -28.62 -11.23
CA GLN A 80 14.16 -28.16 -11.07
C GLN A 80 15.01 -28.39 -12.33
N ILE A 81 14.72 -29.44 -13.11
CA ILE A 81 15.50 -29.80 -14.30
C ILE A 81 14.83 -29.38 -15.63
N THR A 82 13.53 -29.06 -15.61
CA THR A 82 12.75 -28.62 -16.78
C THR A 82 12.50 -27.11 -16.79
N GLU A 83 11.31 -26.63 -16.37
CA GLU A 83 10.89 -25.24 -16.52
C GLU A 83 11.52 -24.29 -15.50
N GLY A 84 11.90 -24.79 -14.32
CA GLY A 84 12.43 -24.00 -13.22
C GLY A 84 13.61 -23.10 -13.61
N PRO A 85 14.68 -23.63 -14.24
CA PRO A 85 15.82 -22.81 -14.68
C PRO A 85 15.43 -21.73 -15.69
N VAL A 86 14.48 -22.01 -16.59
CA VAL A 86 13.99 -21.03 -17.58
C VAL A 86 13.26 -19.89 -16.88
N LEU A 87 12.36 -20.21 -15.95
CA LEU A 87 11.60 -19.22 -15.19
C LEU A 87 12.48 -18.42 -14.23
N GLN A 88 13.46 -19.07 -13.59
CA GLN A 88 14.46 -18.41 -12.74
C GLN A 88 15.25 -17.36 -13.53
N LYS A 89 15.70 -17.70 -14.74
CA LYS A 89 16.42 -16.75 -15.60
C LYS A 89 15.55 -15.54 -15.97
N LEU A 90 14.28 -15.76 -16.33
CA LEU A 90 13.35 -14.66 -16.61
C LEU A 90 13.12 -13.77 -15.39
N LEU A 91 13.09 -14.36 -14.19
CA LEU A 91 12.96 -13.63 -12.93
C LEU A 91 14.20 -12.78 -12.63
N GLU A 92 15.40 -13.31 -12.87
CA GLU A 92 16.67 -12.58 -12.74
C GLU A 92 16.79 -11.43 -13.74
N GLU A 93 16.40 -11.66 -15.00
CA GLU A 93 16.33 -10.62 -16.03
C GLU A 93 15.34 -9.51 -15.65
N ARG A 94 14.20 -9.87 -15.05
CA ARG A 94 13.26 -8.90 -14.48
C ARG A 94 13.91 -8.12 -13.34
N ALA A 95 14.61 -8.78 -12.42
CA ALA A 95 15.29 -8.14 -11.30
C ALA A 95 16.39 -7.17 -11.72
N ALA A 96 17.11 -7.46 -12.81
CA ALA A 96 18.08 -6.53 -13.38
C ALA A 96 17.42 -5.20 -13.83
N LYS A 97 16.21 -5.27 -14.40
CA LYS A 97 15.48 -4.13 -14.99
C LYS A 97 14.65 -3.32 -14.00
N HIS A 98 14.45 -3.79 -12.77
CA HIS A 98 13.61 -3.14 -11.75
C HIS A 98 14.42 -2.76 -10.51
N LEU A 99 13.93 -1.78 -9.73
CA LEU A 99 14.48 -1.48 -8.40
C LEU A 99 14.05 -2.54 -7.37
N ASN A 100 12.80 -2.99 -7.49
CA ASN A 100 12.24 -4.13 -6.78
C ASN A 100 11.39 -4.91 -7.78
N TRP A 101 11.76 -6.16 -8.05
CA TRP A 101 11.10 -6.98 -9.07
C TRP A 101 9.70 -7.47 -8.65
N LEU A 102 9.44 -7.50 -7.35
CA LEU A 102 8.24 -8.07 -6.75
C LEU A 102 7.15 -7.02 -6.46
N SER A 103 7.52 -5.76 -6.21
CA SER A 103 6.59 -4.74 -5.69
C SER A 103 5.27 -4.63 -6.46
N ASP A 104 5.30 -4.50 -7.78
CA ASP A 104 4.06 -4.36 -8.57
C ASP A 104 3.25 -5.66 -8.60
N TRP A 105 3.90 -6.81 -8.76
CA TRP A 105 3.21 -8.10 -8.71
C TRP A 105 2.55 -8.35 -7.36
N TRP A 106 3.26 -8.08 -6.26
CA TRP A 106 2.71 -8.22 -4.91
C TRP A 106 1.51 -7.31 -4.70
N LYS A 107 1.64 -6.03 -5.06
CA LYS A 107 0.56 -5.03 -4.95
C LYS A 107 -0.72 -5.50 -5.68
N HIS A 108 -0.58 -6.02 -6.90
CA HIS A 108 -1.71 -6.49 -7.69
C HIS A 108 -2.28 -7.80 -7.17
N VAL A 109 -1.47 -8.85 -7.12
CA VAL A 109 -1.93 -10.20 -6.80
C VAL A 109 -2.45 -10.30 -5.37
N ALA A 110 -1.77 -9.67 -4.40
CA ALA A 110 -2.16 -9.78 -3.00
C ALA A 110 -3.30 -8.82 -2.61
N TYR A 111 -3.50 -7.70 -3.33
CA TYR A 111 -4.46 -6.67 -2.90
C TYR A 111 -5.39 -6.16 -4.00
N LEU A 112 -4.83 -5.61 -5.08
CA LEU A 112 -5.62 -4.84 -6.05
C LEU A 112 -6.46 -5.70 -6.99
N ASP A 113 -6.12 -6.97 -7.17
CA ASP A 113 -6.88 -7.90 -8.03
C ASP A 113 -7.86 -8.75 -7.19
N CYS A 114 -7.60 -8.91 -5.89
CA CYS A 114 -8.52 -9.61 -4.98
C CYS A 114 -9.90 -8.91 -4.98
N ARG A 115 -10.96 -9.68 -5.19
CA ARG A 115 -12.35 -9.18 -5.29
C ARG A 115 -13.16 -9.38 -3.99
N ASP A 116 -12.57 -10.00 -2.97
CA ASP A 116 -13.23 -10.13 -1.67
C ASP A 116 -13.43 -8.77 -1.01
N PRO A 117 -14.52 -8.57 -0.24
CA PRO A 117 -14.73 -7.33 0.50
C PRO A 117 -13.55 -7.01 1.42
N ILE A 118 -12.98 -5.81 1.26
CA ILE A 118 -11.75 -5.43 1.97
C ILE A 118 -11.94 -5.18 3.48
N VAL A 119 -13.19 -4.97 3.93
CA VAL A 119 -13.50 -4.53 5.30
C VAL A 119 -12.98 -5.50 6.37
N VAL A 120 -13.08 -6.81 6.12
CA VAL A 120 -12.66 -7.86 7.05
C VAL A 120 -11.50 -8.67 6.50
N ASN A 121 -11.48 -8.93 5.19
CA ASN A 121 -10.55 -9.88 4.59
C ASN A 121 -9.17 -9.28 4.31
N VAL A 122 -9.04 -7.94 4.29
CA VAL A 122 -7.81 -7.26 3.87
C VAL A 122 -7.39 -6.14 4.82
N ASN A 123 -8.33 -5.29 5.24
CA ASN A 123 -8.00 -4.13 6.07
C ASN A 123 -7.80 -4.56 7.53
N PRO A 124 -6.58 -4.43 8.09
CA PRO A 124 -6.37 -4.71 9.50
C PRO A 124 -7.07 -3.64 10.36
N GLY A 125 -7.86 -4.10 11.35
CA GLY A 125 -8.41 -3.24 12.38
C GLY A 125 -7.39 -3.00 13.50
N MET A 126 -7.33 -1.77 14.03
CA MET A 126 -6.48 -1.43 15.16
C MET A 126 -7.31 -0.86 16.30
N VAL A 127 -7.03 -1.30 17.52
CA VAL A 127 -7.62 -0.74 18.75
C VAL A 127 -6.55 0.10 19.44
N LEU A 128 -6.81 1.39 19.60
CA LEU A 128 -5.95 2.31 20.34
C LEU A 128 -6.24 2.26 21.85
N PRO A 129 -5.31 2.71 22.71
CA PRO A 129 -5.55 2.82 24.14
C PRO A 129 -6.85 3.59 24.44
N ARG A 130 -7.71 2.98 25.27
CA ARG A 130 -9.03 3.52 25.59
C ARG A 130 -8.91 4.87 26.31
N GLN A 131 -9.62 5.86 25.78
CA GLN A 131 -9.77 7.17 26.41
C GLN A 131 -11.06 7.23 27.24
N THR A 132 -11.09 8.08 28.26
CA THR A 132 -12.28 8.36 29.07
C THR A 132 -12.80 9.76 28.77
N TYR A 133 -14.12 9.89 28.58
CA TYR A 133 -14.78 11.15 28.24
C TYR A 133 -16.15 11.25 28.93
N ARG A 134 -16.48 12.45 29.42
CA ARG A 134 -17.78 12.81 30.00
C ARG A 134 -18.63 13.50 28.92
N GLY A 135 -19.23 12.68 28.07
CA GLY A 135 -20.13 13.12 27.01
C GLY A 135 -19.43 13.62 25.73
N GLN A 136 -20.24 14.14 24.81
CA GLN A 136 -19.81 14.42 23.43
C GLN A 136 -18.75 15.53 23.33
N LYS A 137 -18.80 16.55 24.19
CA LYS A 137 -17.85 17.67 24.14
C LYS A 137 -16.40 17.21 24.36
N GLU A 138 -16.17 16.35 25.35
CA GLU A 138 -14.84 15.81 25.63
C GLU A 138 -14.37 14.84 24.55
N GLN A 139 -15.29 14.04 23.99
CA GLN A 139 -15.00 13.18 22.83
C GLN A 139 -14.55 13.99 21.61
N LEU A 140 -15.24 15.10 21.29
CA LEU A 140 -14.88 15.99 20.20
C LEU A 140 -13.54 16.70 20.46
N ALA A 141 -13.28 17.12 21.70
CA ALA A 141 -12.00 17.70 22.08
C ALA A 141 -10.84 16.71 21.89
N PHE A 142 -11.04 15.43 22.22
CA PHE A 142 -10.07 14.38 21.94
C PHE A 142 -9.87 14.17 20.44
N ALA A 143 -10.97 14.07 19.67
CA ALA A 143 -10.90 13.92 18.22
C ALA A 143 -10.13 15.07 17.54
N ALA A 144 -10.34 16.31 17.98
CA ALA A 144 -9.59 17.47 17.50
C ALA A 144 -8.08 17.34 17.79
N LYS A 145 -7.70 16.97 19.02
CA LYS A 145 -6.28 16.74 19.38
C LYS A 145 -5.65 15.61 18.57
N PHE A 146 -6.40 14.53 18.35
CA PHE A 146 -5.95 13.41 17.53
C PHE A 146 -5.68 13.84 16.09
N ILE A 147 -6.59 14.62 15.50
CA ILE A 147 -6.42 15.22 14.16
C ILE A 147 -5.16 16.09 14.13
N CYS A 148 -4.95 16.97 15.11
CA CYS A 148 -3.74 17.79 15.18
C CYS A 148 -2.46 16.93 15.18
N GLY A 149 -2.41 15.88 16.01
CA GLY A 149 -1.23 15.00 16.06
C GLY A 149 -0.94 14.26 14.75
N VAL A 150 -1.99 13.84 14.02
CA VAL A 150 -1.84 13.24 12.68
C VAL A 150 -1.33 14.28 11.67
N LEU A 151 -1.79 15.53 11.78
CA LEU A 151 -1.38 16.62 10.90
C LEU A 151 0.06 17.09 11.18
N ASP A 152 0.48 17.14 12.44
CA ASP A 152 1.88 17.39 12.81
C ASP A 152 2.80 16.35 12.17
N TYR A 153 2.39 15.07 12.20
CA TYR A 153 3.12 14.00 11.53
C TYR A 153 3.10 14.13 10.00
N LYS A 154 1.97 14.56 9.41
CA LYS A 154 1.87 14.86 7.98
C LYS A 154 2.84 15.96 7.55
N VAL A 155 3.02 17.01 8.37
CA VAL A 155 4.02 18.06 8.12
C VAL A 155 5.43 17.46 8.13
N MET A 156 5.76 16.65 9.13
CA MET A 156 7.07 15.96 9.18
C MET A 156 7.32 15.10 7.93
N LEU A 157 6.28 14.42 7.44
CA LEU A 157 6.36 13.67 6.19
C LEU A 157 6.58 14.62 5.02
N ASP A 158 5.77 15.64 4.80
CA ASP A 158 5.90 16.55 3.65
C ASP A 158 7.27 17.25 3.60
N GLU A 159 7.84 17.56 4.78
CA GLU A 159 9.16 18.18 4.94
C GLU A 159 10.33 17.18 4.93
N GLN A 160 10.07 15.87 4.84
CA GLN A 160 11.09 14.81 4.91
C GLN A 160 11.96 14.86 6.19
N THR A 161 11.35 15.16 7.34
CA THR A 161 12.05 15.25 8.63
C THR A 161 11.88 14.00 9.50
N VAL A 162 10.98 13.07 9.11
CA VAL A 162 10.84 11.76 9.77
C VAL A 162 12.20 11.02 9.76
N PRO A 163 12.71 10.59 10.93
CA PRO A 163 13.98 9.87 11.01
C PRO A 163 13.97 8.58 10.18
N VAL A 164 15.12 8.24 9.61
CA VAL A 164 15.31 6.96 8.92
C VAL A 164 15.21 5.84 9.95
N GLU A 165 14.36 4.86 9.67
CA GLU A 165 14.26 3.67 10.50
C GLU A 165 15.38 2.69 10.26
N THR A 166 15.70 1.92 11.29
CA THR A 166 16.72 0.87 11.21
C THR A 166 16.23 -0.42 11.86
N LEU A 167 16.69 -1.55 11.32
CA LEU A 167 16.53 -2.87 11.92
C LEU A 167 17.90 -3.52 12.02
N GLY A 168 18.33 -3.86 13.25
CA GLY A 168 19.67 -4.40 13.49
C GLY A 168 20.79 -3.47 12.98
N GLY A 169 20.61 -2.16 13.11
CA GLY A 169 21.56 -1.14 12.65
C GLY A 169 21.58 -0.88 11.14
N LYS A 170 20.74 -1.58 10.34
CA LYS A 170 20.64 -1.37 8.89
C LYS A 170 19.46 -0.45 8.56
N PRO A 171 19.62 0.53 7.66
CA PRO A 171 18.53 1.42 7.26
C PRO A 171 17.41 0.67 6.52
N LEU A 172 16.18 1.13 6.71
CA LEU A 172 14.97 0.59 6.06
C LEU A 172 14.46 1.51 4.94
N CYS A 173 13.67 0.93 4.04
CA CYS A 173 12.94 1.66 3.02
C CYS A 173 11.85 2.54 3.66
N MET A 174 11.80 3.82 3.30
CA MET A 174 10.85 4.78 3.88
C MET A 174 9.68 5.10 2.94
N VAL A 175 9.59 4.47 1.76
CA VAL A 175 8.58 4.77 0.72
C VAL A 175 7.14 4.59 1.20
N GLN A 176 6.89 3.61 2.09
CA GLN A 176 5.53 3.31 2.58
C GLN A 176 4.88 4.49 3.29
N TYR A 177 5.68 5.34 3.95
CA TYR A 177 5.20 6.50 4.69
C TYR A 177 4.45 7.51 3.83
N TYR A 178 4.75 7.58 2.53
CA TYR A 178 4.08 8.51 1.61
C TYR A 178 2.85 7.93 0.92
N GLN A 179 2.58 6.66 1.15
CA GLN A 179 1.40 5.97 0.62
C GLN A 179 0.30 5.84 1.69
N LEU A 180 0.55 6.33 2.92
CA LEU A 180 -0.37 6.27 4.04
C LEU A 180 -1.38 7.42 4.05
N LEU A 181 -0.89 8.65 3.93
CA LEU A 181 -1.70 9.86 3.99
C LEU A 181 -1.95 10.39 2.57
N THR A 182 -3.12 11.00 2.37
CA THR A 182 -3.53 11.51 1.07
C THR A 182 -3.54 10.44 -0.03
N ALA A 183 -3.98 9.23 0.35
CA ALA A 183 -4.11 8.09 -0.53
C ALA A 183 -5.50 7.45 -0.42
N CYS A 184 -5.93 6.80 -1.50
CA CYS A 184 -7.23 6.13 -1.58
C CYS A 184 -7.15 4.96 -2.56
N ARG A 185 -7.89 3.88 -2.27
CA ARG A 185 -8.13 2.79 -3.21
C ARG A 185 -9.39 3.11 -4.01
N ILE A 186 -9.29 3.14 -5.33
CA ILE A 186 -10.39 3.35 -6.26
C ILE A 186 -10.82 1.99 -6.82
N PRO A 187 -12.09 1.59 -6.66
CA PRO A 187 -12.59 0.33 -7.20
C PRO A 187 -12.54 0.30 -8.74
N GLY A 188 -12.16 -0.83 -9.30
CA GLY A 188 -12.28 -1.12 -10.73
C GLY A 188 -12.91 -2.47 -11.00
N ILE A 189 -13.41 -2.67 -12.23
CA ILE A 189 -14.17 -3.88 -12.59
C ILE A 189 -13.31 -5.14 -12.44
N LYS A 190 -12.06 -5.10 -12.92
CA LYS A 190 -11.13 -6.23 -12.87
C LYS A 190 -10.10 -6.09 -11.76
N SER A 191 -9.59 -4.88 -11.60
CA SER A 191 -8.53 -4.55 -10.65
C SER A 191 -8.81 -3.15 -10.12
N ASP A 192 -8.48 -2.94 -8.85
CA ASP A 192 -8.59 -1.64 -8.21
C ASP A 192 -7.31 -0.83 -8.46
N THR A 193 -7.36 0.46 -8.16
CA THR A 193 -6.20 1.35 -8.30
C THR A 193 -5.88 1.97 -6.95
N HIS A 194 -4.62 1.91 -6.54
CA HIS A 194 -4.15 2.72 -5.42
C HIS A 194 -3.70 4.08 -5.95
N VAL A 195 -4.36 5.15 -5.48
CA VAL A 195 -4.03 6.53 -5.84
C VAL A 195 -3.49 7.22 -4.61
N PHE A 196 -2.38 7.93 -4.75
CA PHE A 196 -1.83 8.78 -3.71
C PHE A 196 -1.37 10.09 -4.34
N ILE A 197 -1.45 11.19 -3.59
CA ILE A 197 -1.05 12.52 -4.06
C ILE A 197 0.32 12.84 -3.50
N SER A 198 1.21 13.28 -4.38
CA SER A 198 2.56 13.68 -4.00
C SER A 198 2.52 14.85 -3.00
N PRO A 199 3.40 14.87 -1.99
CA PRO A 199 3.57 16.02 -1.10
C PRO A 199 4.00 17.29 -1.85
N TYR A 200 4.56 17.13 -3.06
CA TYR A 200 5.06 18.20 -3.93
C TYR A 200 4.03 18.66 -4.95
N ASP A 201 2.85 18.04 -4.96
CA ASP A 201 1.76 18.49 -5.82
C ASP A 201 1.31 19.90 -5.37
N PRO A 202 1.34 20.91 -6.25
CA PRO A 202 0.90 22.27 -5.91
C PRO A 202 -0.59 22.31 -5.52
N ASP A 203 -1.39 21.37 -6.05
CA ASP A 203 -2.83 21.27 -5.83
C ASP A 203 -3.17 20.21 -4.75
N LYS A 204 -2.19 19.83 -3.91
CA LYS A 204 -2.40 18.83 -2.85
C LYS A 204 -3.55 19.23 -1.92
N PRO A 205 -4.40 18.27 -1.51
CA PRO A 205 -5.55 18.57 -0.67
C PRO A 205 -5.12 19.04 0.72
N ARG A 206 -5.75 20.12 1.19
CA ARG A 206 -5.58 20.71 2.53
C ARG A 206 -6.83 20.52 3.40
N HIS A 207 -7.50 19.38 3.23
CA HIS A 207 -8.74 19.05 3.96
C HIS A 207 -8.71 17.60 4.44
N ILE A 208 -9.59 17.31 5.40
CA ILE A 208 -9.93 15.95 5.84
C ILE A 208 -11.42 15.70 5.60
N ASN A 209 -11.81 14.43 5.54
CA ASN A 209 -13.22 14.04 5.51
C ASN A 209 -13.67 13.64 6.90
N VAL A 210 -14.78 14.21 7.38
CA VAL A 210 -15.38 13.83 8.66
C VAL A 210 -16.72 13.15 8.39
N ILE A 211 -16.88 11.93 8.91
CA ILE A 211 -18.08 11.12 8.77
C ILE A 211 -18.81 11.07 10.11
N HIS A 212 -20.06 11.53 10.15
CA HIS A 212 -20.90 11.48 11.34
C HIS A 212 -22.34 11.13 10.95
N LYS A 213 -22.91 10.11 11.60
CA LYS A 213 -24.27 9.60 11.31
C LYS A 213 -24.52 9.36 9.82
N ASN A 214 -23.57 8.71 9.13
CA ASN A 214 -23.60 8.43 7.69
C ASN A 214 -23.59 9.66 6.77
N HIS A 215 -23.33 10.87 7.30
CA HIS A 215 -23.07 12.06 6.50
C HIS A 215 -21.57 12.30 6.40
N VAL A 216 -21.10 12.52 5.18
CA VAL A 216 -19.73 12.95 4.88
C VAL A 216 -19.72 14.47 4.81
N SER A 217 -18.85 15.09 5.59
CA SER A 217 -18.60 16.53 5.54
C SER A 217 -17.21 16.79 4.99
N PHE A 218 -17.14 17.78 4.11
CA PHE A 218 -15.92 18.34 3.55
C PHE A 218 -15.78 19.73 4.17
N PRO A 219 -15.27 19.84 5.41
CA PRO A 219 -14.92 21.14 5.94
C PRO A 219 -13.98 21.81 4.92
N GLY A 220 -14.36 22.99 4.43
CA GLY A 220 -13.47 23.82 3.62
C GLY A 220 -12.14 24.05 4.36
N HIS A 221 -11.06 24.28 3.60
CA HIS A 221 -9.67 24.47 4.05
C HIS A 221 -9.46 24.23 5.56
N VAL A 222 -9.03 23.01 5.92
CA VAL A 222 -8.83 22.63 7.32
C VAL A 222 -7.54 23.26 7.88
N LEU A 223 -6.71 23.86 7.02
CA LEU A 223 -5.33 24.18 7.33
C LEU A 223 -4.88 25.49 6.66
N ASP A 224 -4.87 26.57 7.43
CA ASP A 224 -3.90 27.67 7.27
C ASP A 224 -2.61 27.24 7.99
N LEU A 225 -1.93 26.24 7.43
CA LEU A 225 -0.55 25.87 7.79
C LEU A 225 0.44 26.70 6.99
#